data_AF-A0A968QAH4-F1
#
_entry.id   AF-A0A968QAH4-F1
#
_cell.length_a   1.000
_cell.length_b   1.000
_cell.length_c   1.000
_cell.angle_alpha   90.00
_cell.angle_beta   90.00
_cell.angle_gamma   90.00
#
_symmetry.space_group_name_H-M   'P 1'
#
loop_
_entity.id
_entity.type
_entity.pdbx_description
1 polymer ?
#
loop_
_entity_poly.entity_id
_entity_poly.type
_entity_poly.pdbx_seq_one_letter_code
_entity_poly.pdbx_strand_id
1 'polypeptide(L)'
;MPAIMIKLEEAKRAITFPDFHSDELLKIALTDPCTINESGLPPKQQVILKREFRRLAFLGDMLIDAILADFLYGTRRELTHEDFDDYRQNLVNGPFLANFAIALGLPEVSSSWGSKKPETS
;
A
#
# COMPACT_ATOMS: atom_id res chain seq x y z
N MET A 1 -9.36 15.80 19.31
CA MET A 1 -9.86 14.91 18.23
C MET A 1 -8.69 14.05 17.78
N PRO A 2 -8.80 12.73 17.64
CA PRO A 2 -7.66 11.94 17.20
C PRO A 2 -7.47 12.18 15.70
N ALA A 3 -6.51 13.03 15.35
CA ALA A 3 -5.99 13.07 14.00
C ALA A 3 -5.39 11.70 13.67
N ILE A 4 -5.61 11.19 12.46
CA ILE A 4 -4.96 9.97 11.98
C ILE A 4 -3.45 10.21 12.06
N MET A 5 -2.78 9.55 13.01
CA MET A 5 -1.35 9.71 13.25
C MET A 5 -0.57 8.63 12.50
N ILE A 6 0.19 9.05 11.49
CA ILE A 6 1.14 8.21 10.76
C ILE A 6 2.55 8.65 11.16
N LYS A 7 3.41 7.67 11.51
CA LYS A 7 4.82 7.92 11.83
C LYS A 7 5.64 8.08 10.55
N LEU A 8 5.55 9.25 9.92
CA LEU A 8 6.13 9.54 8.61
C LEU A 8 7.62 9.18 8.48
N GLU A 9 8.45 9.55 9.44
CA GLU A 9 9.89 9.31 9.39
C GLU A 9 10.26 7.83 9.55
N GLU A 10 9.42 7.05 10.25
CA GLU A 10 9.55 5.59 10.31
C GLU A 10 9.06 4.97 9.00
N ALA A 11 7.97 5.49 8.43
CA ALA A 11 7.43 5.03 7.16
C ALA A 11 8.41 5.24 5.98
N LYS A 12 9.03 6.41 5.87
CA LYS A 12 10.04 6.72 4.85
C LYS A 12 11.25 5.78 4.94
N ARG A 13 11.66 5.43 6.16
CA ARG A 13 12.73 4.45 6.40
C ARG A 13 12.30 3.03 6.05
N ALA A 14 11.09 2.63 6.42
CA ALA A 14 10.50 1.33 6.09
C ALA A 14 10.47 1.07 4.57
N ILE A 15 10.07 2.06 3.77
CA ILE A 15 10.08 1.96 2.30
C ILE A 15 11.46 2.19 1.67
N THR A 16 12.52 2.32 2.48
CA THR A 16 13.89 2.61 2.02
C THR A 16 13.98 3.85 1.11
N PHE A 17 13.12 4.85 1.36
CA PHE A 17 13.06 6.07 0.58
C PHE A 17 12.96 7.30 1.51
N PRO A 18 14.09 7.69 2.14
CA PRO A 18 14.12 8.76 3.16
C PRO A 18 13.73 10.13 2.60
N ASP A 19 14.01 10.38 1.32
CA ASP A 19 13.71 11.65 0.65
C ASP A 19 12.35 11.65 -0.07
N PHE A 20 11.39 10.81 0.38
CA PHE A 20 10.04 10.77 -0.18
C PHE A 20 9.42 12.17 -0.13
N HIS A 21 9.18 12.76 -1.30
CA HIS A 21 8.91 14.19 -1.43
C HIS A 21 7.55 14.64 -0.86
N SER A 22 6.56 13.74 -0.85
CA SER A 22 5.18 14.09 -0.52
C SER A 22 4.64 13.35 0.71
N ASP A 23 4.84 13.94 1.89
CA ASP A 23 4.28 13.46 3.15
C ASP A 23 2.76 13.24 3.10
N GLU A 24 2.01 14.06 2.37
CA GLU A 24 0.56 13.94 2.25
C GLU A 24 0.15 12.65 1.54
N LEU A 25 0.71 12.39 0.35
CA LEU A 25 0.49 11.15 -0.38
C LEU A 25 0.89 9.91 0.42
N LEU A 26 2.01 9.97 1.15
CA LEU A 26 2.44 8.86 2.00
C LEU A 26 1.46 8.62 3.16
N LYS A 27 0.95 9.69 3.79
CA LYS A 27 -0.12 9.57 4.81
C LYS A 27 -1.37 8.92 4.22
N ILE A 28 -1.82 9.37 3.06
CA ILE A 28 -3.02 8.82 2.41
C ILE A 28 -2.82 7.34 2.13
N ALA A 29 -1.69 6.95 1.54
CA ALA A 29 -1.38 5.55 1.21
C ALA A 29 -1.33 4.62 2.44
N LEU A 30 -0.86 5.13 3.59
CA LEU A 30 -0.75 4.37 4.84
C LEU A 30 -1.99 4.45 5.74
N THR A 31 -3.01 5.19 5.33
CA THR A 31 -4.26 5.33 6.06
C THR A 31 -5.27 4.30 5.57
N ASP A 32 -5.60 3.35 6.43
CA ASP A 32 -6.62 2.34 6.15
C ASP A 32 -8.02 2.97 6.03
N PRO A 33 -8.82 2.60 5.01
CA PRO A 33 -10.16 3.13 4.82
C PRO A 33 -11.12 2.95 5.99
N CYS A 34 -10.93 1.91 6.83
CA CYS A 34 -11.69 1.72 8.06
C CYS A 34 -11.33 2.76 9.12
N THR A 35 -10.04 3.09 9.28
CA THR A 35 -9.61 4.15 10.20
C THR A 35 -10.19 5.51 9.81
N ILE A 36 -10.38 5.76 8.51
CA ILE A 36 -11.04 7.00 8.03
C ILE A 36 -12.48 7.09 8.56
N ASN A 37 -13.22 5.98 8.62
CA ASN A 37 -14.59 5.97 9.16
C ASN A 37 -14.64 6.32 10.65
N GLU A 38 -13.63 5.88 11.39
CA GLU A 38 -13.55 5.99 12.85
C GLU A 38 -12.88 7.29 13.31
N SER A 39 -12.23 8.03 12.39
CA SER A 39 -11.42 9.22 12.67
C SER A 39 -12.17 10.45 13.19
N GLY A 40 -13.51 10.42 13.24
CA GLY A 40 -14.33 11.58 13.60
C GLY A 40 -14.24 12.76 12.62
N LEU A 41 -13.64 12.57 11.44
CA LEU A 41 -13.54 13.60 10.40
C LEU A 41 -14.92 13.94 9.82
N PRO A 42 -15.14 15.18 9.33
CA PRO A 42 -16.35 15.54 8.60
C PRO A 42 -16.62 14.59 7.42
N PRO A 43 -17.89 14.22 7.14
CA PRO A 43 -18.21 13.26 6.07
C PRO A 43 -17.61 13.62 4.70
N LYS A 44 -17.59 14.91 4.34
CA LYS A 44 -16.99 15.39 3.08
C LYS A 44 -15.50 15.08 2.99
N GLN A 45 -14.76 15.23 4.10
CA GLN A 45 -13.32 14.94 4.15
C GLN A 45 -13.05 13.44 4.08
N GLN A 46 -13.86 12.61 4.75
CA GLN A 46 -13.75 11.15 4.65
C GLN A 46 -13.91 10.65 3.21
N VAL A 47 -14.89 11.20 2.48
CA VAL A 47 -15.12 10.86 1.06
C VAL A 47 -13.91 11.22 0.20
N ILE A 48 -13.32 12.40 0.41
CA ILE A 48 -12.13 12.84 -0.33
C ILE A 48 -10.95 11.91 -0.05
N LEU A 49 -10.64 11.63 1.22
CA LEU A 49 -9.50 10.77 1.58
C LEU A 49 -9.64 9.35 1.02
N LYS A 50 -10.83 8.75 1.12
CA LYS A 50 -11.09 7.43 0.52
C LYS A 50 -10.95 7.43 -1.00
N ARG A 51 -11.38 8.51 -1.66
CA ARG A 51 -11.22 8.65 -3.11
C ARG A 51 -9.76 8.71 -3.48
N GLU A 52 -8.97 9.54 -2.79
CA GLU A 52 -7.53 9.66 -3.07
C GLU A 52 -6.78 8.36 -2.75
N PHE A 53 -7.10 7.68 -1.64
CA PHE A 53 -6.58 6.34 -1.34
C PHE A 53 -6.84 5.36 -2.48
N ARG A 54 -8.10 5.27 -2.95
CA ARG A 54 -8.47 4.36 -4.06
C ARG A 54 -7.75 4.71 -5.36
N ARG A 55 -7.55 6.00 -5.65
CA ARG A 55 -6.80 6.45 -6.83
C ARG A 55 -5.33 6.05 -6.75
N LEU A 56 -4.71 6.18 -5.58
CA LEU A 56 -3.33 5.73 -5.36
C LEU A 56 -3.21 4.20 -5.48
N ALA A 57 -4.14 3.45 -4.88
CA ALA A 57 -4.16 1.99 -5.00
C ALA A 57 -4.30 1.54 -6.47
N PHE A 58 -5.24 2.14 -7.21
CA PHE A 58 -5.43 1.86 -8.62
C PHE A 58 -4.19 2.18 -9.47
N LEU A 59 -3.57 3.35 -9.24
CA LEU A 59 -2.35 3.72 -9.95
C LEU A 59 -1.19 2.78 -9.60
N GLY A 60 -1.05 2.39 -8.33
CA GLY A 60 -0.03 1.45 -7.87
C GLY A 60 -0.16 0.08 -8.54
N ASP A 61 -1.38 -0.44 -8.66
CA ASP A 61 -1.67 -1.70 -9.36
C ASP A 61 -1.21 -1.65 -10.83
N MET A 62 -1.59 -0.59 -11.56
CA MET A 62 -1.16 -0.40 -12.94
C MET A 62 0.36 -0.23 -13.10
N LEU A 63 1.01 0.45 -12.15
CA LEU A 63 2.47 0.63 -12.17
C LEU A 63 3.20 -0.70 -11.94
N ILE A 64 2.72 -1.53 -11.02
CA ILE A 64 3.30 -2.86 -10.77
C ILE A 64 3.16 -3.72 -12.02
N ASP A 65 1.98 -3.75 -12.64
CA ASP A 65 1.74 -4.50 -13.88
C ASP A 65 2.69 -4.04 -15.01
N ALA A 66 2.87 -2.74 -15.19
CA ALA A 66 3.76 -2.18 -16.21
C ALA A 66 5.24 -2.51 -15.94
N ILE A 67 5.71 -2.36 -14.69
CA ILE A 67 7.09 -2.67 -14.29
C ILE A 67 7.37 -4.16 -14.47
N LEU A 68 6.43 -5.02 -14.08
CA LEU A 68 6.58 -6.46 -14.20
C LEU A 68 6.63 -6.89 -15.66
N ALA A 69 5.75 -6.33 -16.50
CA ALA A 69 5.74 -6.59 -17.94
C ALA A 69 7.07 -6.22 -18.59
N ASP A 70 7.61 -5.02 -18.30
CA ASP A 70 8.90 -4.57 -18.82
C ASP A 70 10.06 -5.47 -18.34
N PHE A 71 10.08 -5.80 -17.05
CA PHE A 71 11.10 -6.66 -16.46
C PHE A 71 11.11 -8.07 -17.06
N LEU A 72 9.94 -8.71 -17.18
CA LEU A 72 9.81 -10.06 -17.73
C LEU A 72 10.12 -10.08 -19.23
N TYR A 73 9.65 -9.09 -19.99
CA TYR A 73 9.98 -8.97 -21.40
C TYR A 73 11.50 -8.78 -21.64
N GLY A 74 12.16 -8.02 -20.77
CA GLY A 74 13.61 -7.81 -20.84
C GLY A 74 14.43 -9.05 -20.47
N THR A 75 13.95 -9.85 -19.53
CA THR A 75 14.75 -10.95 -18.93
C THR A 75 14.40 -12.34 -19.42
N ARG A 76 13.17 -12.57 -19.90
CA ARG A 76 12.65 -13.88 -20.31
C ARG A 76 11.72 -13.75 -21.52
N ARG A 77 12.34 -13.58 -22.70
CA ARG A 77 11.62 -13.35 -23.97
C ARG A 77 10.86 -14.56 -24.49
N GLU A 78 11.19 -15.73 -23.96
CA GLU A 78 10.58 -17.02 -24.28
C GLU A 78 9.24 -17.26 -23.58
N LEU A 79 8.86 -16.41 -22.61
CA LEU A 79 7.60 -16.55 -21.90
C LEU A 79 6.41 -16.34 -22.84
N THR A 80 5.43 -17.23 -22.71
CA THR A 80 4.12 -17.09 -23.35
C THR A 80 3.25 -16.12 -22.58
N HIS A 81 2.15 -15.67 -23.19
CA HIS A 81 1.17 -14.82 -22.51
C HIS A 81 0.64 -15.45 -21.21
N GLU A 82 0.41 -16.77 -21.21
CA GLU A 82 -0.05 -17.51 -20.03
C GLU A 82 0.98 -17.45 -18.90
N ASP A 83 2.27 -17.60 -19.23
CA ASP A 83 3.34 -17.47 -18.24
C ASP A 83 3.37 -16.06 -17.62
N PHE A 84 3.19 -15.00 -18.42
CA PHE A 84 3.12 -13.62 -17.91
C PHE A 84 1.97 -13.43 -16.93
N ASP A 85 0.78 -13.96 -17.24
CA ASP A 85 -0.37 -13.90 -16.36
C ASP A 85 -0.12 -14.65 -15.04
N ASP A 86 0.52 -15.82 -15.10
CA ASP A 86 0.88 -16.60 -13.93
C ASP A 86 1.90 -15.88 -13.04
N TYR A 87 2.94 -15.28 -13.61
CA TYR A 87 3.91 -14.47 -12.85
C TYR A 87 3.23 -13.29 -12.16
N ARG A 88 2.34 -12.60 -12.89
CA ARG A 88 1.58 -11.47 -12.36
C ARG A 88 0.73 -11.90 -11.17
N GLN A 89 -0.10 -12.93 -11.33
CA GLN A 89 -0.97 -13.43 -10.26
C GLN A 89 -0.18 -13.88 -9.03
N ASN A 90 1.00 -14.46 -9.21
CA ASN A 90 1.86 -14.88 -8.09
C ASN A 90 2.50 -13.71 -7.33
N LEU A 91 2.73 -12.57 -7.98
CA LEU A 91 3.34 -11.38 -7.37
C LEU A 91 2.34 -10.38 -6.80
N VAL A 92 1.14 -10.29 -7.38
CA VAL A 92 0.13 -9.30 -6.96
C VAL A 92 -1.03 -9.91 -6.16
N ASN A 93 -0.94 -11.18 -5.77
CA ASN A 93 -1.95 -11.75 -4.88
C ASN A 93 -1.87 -11.14 -3.47
N GLY A 94 -3.04 -11.04 -2.83
CA GLY A 94 -3.19 -10.48 -1.49
C GLY A 94 -2.22 -11.05 -0.45
N PRO A 95 -2.07 -12.38 -0.33
CA PRO A 95 -1.11 -12.98 0.62
C PRO A 95 0.34 -12.55 0.40
N PHE A 96 0.80 -12.52 -0.85
CA PHE A 96 2.17 -12.10 -1.17
C PHE A 96 2.38 -10.62 -0.82
N LEU A 97 1.47 -9.74 -1.26
CA LEU A 97 1.56 -8.31 -0.97
C LEU A 97 1.46 -8.00 0.52
N ALA A 98 0.64 -8.75 1.26
CA ALA A 98 0.55 -8.62 2.72
C ALA A 98 1.87 -9.03 3.41
N ASN A 99 2.45 -10.17 3.02
CA ASN A 99 3.74 -10.61 3.55
C ASN A 99 4.87 -9.64 3.18
N PHE A 100 4.85 -9.09 1.96
CA PHE A 100 5.80 -8.08 1.54
C PHE A 100 5.66 -6.80 2.38
N ALA A 101 4.44 -6.34 2.63
CA ALA A 101 4.20 -5.19 3.50
C ALA A 101 4.68 -5.43 4.94
N ILE A 102 4.48 -6.64 5.48
CA ILE A 102 5.00 -7.05 6.79
C ILE A 102 6.53 -7.03 6.80
N ALA A 103 7.18 -7.58 5.78
CA ALA A 103 8.65 -7.60 5.68
C ALA A 103 9.25 -6.18 5.61
N LEU A 104 8.52 -5.21 5.05
CA LEU A 104 8.89 -3.81 5.04
C LEU A 104 8.62 -3.09 6.38
N GLY A 105 7.94 -3.71 7.35
CA GLY A 105 7.55 -3.07 8.60
C GLY A 105 6.39 -2.07 8.45
N LEU A 106 5.65 -2.12 7.34
CA LEU A 106 4.50 -1.23 7.10
C LEU A 106 3.37 -1.35 8.13
N PRO A 107 3.08 -2.52 8.73
CA PRO A 107 2.07 -2.63 9.77
C PRO A 107 2.30 -1.64 10.91
N GLU A 108 3.54 -1.48 11.38
CA GLU A 108 3.89 -0.64 12.55
C GLU A 108 3.72 0.87 12.31
N VAL A 109 3.66 1.28 11.04
CA VAL A 109 3.56 2.69 10.62
C VAL A 109 2.21 3.02 9.98
N SER A 110 1.38 2.00 9.70
CA SER A 110 0.03 2.12 9.12
C SER A 110 -1.04 2.39 10.19
N SER A 111 -2.16 2.99 9.77
CA SER A 111 -3.22 3.39 10.72
C SER A 111 -4.08 2.25 11.27
N SER A 112 -4.06 1.06 10.67
CA SER A 112 -4.95 -0.07 11.04
C SER A 112 -4.37 -1.02 12.09
N TRP A 113 -3.04 -1.10 12.23
CA TRP A 113 -2.41 -2.11 13.09
C TRP A 113 -2.36 -1.71 14.57
N GLY A 114 -2.35 -0.40 14.88
CA GLY A 114 -2.45 0.09 16.26
C GLY A 114 -3.79 -0.26 16.94
N SER A 115 -4.83 -0.58 16.14
CA SER A 115 -6.19 -0.89 16.61
C SER A 115 -6.47 -2.39 16.75
N LYS A 116 -5.63 -3.25 16.17
CA LYS A 116 -5.75 -4.71 16.28
C LYS A 116 -4.49 -5.27 16.92
N LYS A 117 -4.46 -5.30 18.26
CA LYS A 117 -3.63 -6.28 18.95
C LYS A 117 -4.10 -7.66 18.48
N PRO A 118 -3.20 -8.58 18.09
CA PRO A 118 -3.59 -9.97 17.92
C PRO A 118 -4.09 -10.45 19.30
N GLU A 119 -5.37 -10.83 19.37
CA GLU A 119 -5.84 -11.64 20.48
C GLU A 119 -5.05 -12.95 20.42
N THR A 120 -4.11 -13.10 21.35
CA THR A 120 -3.49 -14.38 21.65
C THR A 120 -4.60 -15.31 22.14
N SER A 121 -4.92 -16.34 21.36
CA SER A 121 -5.61 -17.55 21.80
C SER A 121 -4.77 -18.76 21.44
#